data_AF-A0A3M1MXK1-F1
#
_entry.id   AF-A0A3M1MXK1-F1
#
_cell.length_a   1.000
_cell.length_b   1.000
_cell.length_c   1.000
_cell.angle_alpha   90.00
_cell.angle_beta   90.00
_cell.angle_gamma   90.00
#
_symmetry.space_group_name_H-M   'P 1'
#
loop_
_entity.id
_entity.type
_entity.pdbx_description
1 polymer ?
#
loop_
_entity_poly.entity_id
_entity_poly.type
_entity_poly.pdbx_seq_one_letter_code
_entity_poly.pdbx_strand_id
1 'polypeptide(L)'
;MATWRNWLKSLLPWTEKPASESPTPQAAAPPAGGPAPSLAIPPITEPIRLLPLREWTVRFISPYAWDRAIIRLLPLLREERIPLPEVLNPTPTTTLPPTLAKNLLLALQEMYGTIPPVAVLNGVQSPANP
;
A
#
# COMPACT_ATOMS: atom_id res chain seq x y z
N MET A 1 26.66 -33.12 -11.09
CA MET A 1 26.27 -31.70 -10.92
C MET A 1 24.88 -31.52 -11.51
N ALA A 2 23.84 -31.64 -10.69
CA ALA A 2 22.44 -31.64 -11.13
C ALA A 2 21.84 -30.23 -10.99
N THR A 3 21.34 -29.73 -12.10
CA THR A 3 20.95 -28.35 -12.36
C THR A 3 19.65 -27.99 -11.64
N TRP A 4 19.68 -26.93 -10.82
CA TRP A 4 18.55 -26.32 -10.09
C TRP A 4 17.28 -26.08 -10.93
N ARG A 5 17.40 -26.04 -12.27
CA ARG A 5 16.28 -25.95 -13.22
C ARG A 5 15.30 -27.13 -13.17
N ASN A 6 15.70 -28.31 -12.71
CA ASN A 6 14.78 -29.46 -12.60
C ASN A 6 13.83 -29.36 -11.40
N TRP A 7 14.15 -28.57 -10.38
CA TRP A 7 13.28 -28.38 -9.22
C TRP A 7 12.09 -27.45 -9.53
N LEU A 8 12.28 -26.44 -10.38
CA LEU A 8 11.22 -25.51 -10.77
C LEU A 8 10.12 -26.14 -11.65
N LYS A 9 10.46 -27.19 -12.42
CA LYS A 9 9.49 -27.86 -13.31
C LYS A 9 8.53 -28.80 -12.57
N SER A 10 8.85 -29.22 -11.34
CA SER A 10 7.96 -30.07 -10.53
C SER A 10 6.89 -29.29 -9.76
N LEU A 11 6.93 -27.94 -9.78
CA LEU A 11 5.99 -27.09 -9.05
C LEU A 11 4.79 -26.60 -9.88
N LEU A 12 4.69 -27.00 -11.15
CA LEU A 12 3.57 -26.65 -12.02
C LEU A 12 2.95 -27.90 -12.66
N PRO A 13 2.16 -28.70 -11.92
CA PRO A 13 1.30 -29.67 -12.53
C PRO A 13 -0.02 -28.97 -12.86
N TRP A 14 -0.19 -28.66 -14.15
CA TRP A 14 -1.43 -28.84 -14.95
C TRP A 14 -1.71 -27.65 -15.88
N THR A 15 -1.31 -27.85 -17.13
CA THR A 15 -2.01 -27.30 -18.29
C THR A 15 -2.48 -28.47 -19.16
N GLU A 16 -3.68 -28.28 -19.74
CA GLU A 16 -4.30 -29.02 -20.87
C GLU A 16 -5.09 -30.30 -20.47
N LYS A 17 -6.39 -30.45 -20.75
CA LYS A 17 -7.09 -30.45 -22.08
C LYS A 17 -8.62 -30.74 -21.87
N PRO A 18 -9.49 -30.91 -22.90
CA PRO A 18 -9.89 -30.12 -24.08
C PRO A 18 -11.37 -29.62 -24.02
N ALA A 19 -11.79 -28.84 -25.02
CA ALA A 19 -13.17 -28.37 -25.25
C ALA A 19 -14.15 -29.47 -25.71
N SER A 20 -15.40 -29.44 -25.22
CA SER A 20 -16.61 -29.71 -26.02
C SER A 20 -17.88 -29.19 -25.31
N GLU A 21 -18.73 -28.56 -26.12
CA GLU A 21 -20.18 -28.31 -25.98
C GLU A 21 -20.77 -27.39 -24.89
N SER A 22 -21.22 -26.22 -25.35
CA SER A 22 -22.22 -25.37 -24.72
C SER A 22 -23.56 -26.09 -24.51
N PRO A 23 -24.33 -25.70 -23.49
CA PRO A 23 -25.52 -24.92 -23.81
C PRO A 23 -25.64 -23.68 -22.91
N THR A 24 -25.77 -22.50 -23.52
CA THR A 24 -26.36 -21.32 -22.89
C THR A 24 -27.88 -21.54 -22.90
N PRO A 25 -28.60 -21.44 -21.76
CA PRO A 25 -28.98 -20.12 -21.26
C PRO A 25 -29.22 -20.04 -19.75
N GLN A 26 -28.45 -19.21 -19.04
CA GLN A 26 -29.04 -18.27 -18.09
C GLN A 26 -27.99 -17.25 -17.65
N ALA A 27 -28.24 -15.99 -17.97
CA ALA A 27 -27.60 -14.87 -17.31
C ALA A 27 -28.04 -14.88 -15.84
N ALA A 28 -27.34 -15.64 -15.01
CA ALA A 28 -27.27 -15.34 -13.59
C ALA A 28 -26.45 -14.06 -13.50
N ALA A 29 -27.13 -12.95 -13.24
CA ALA A 29 -26.49 -11.70 -12.90
C ALA A 29 -25.36 -11.98 -11.90
N PRO A 30 -24.16 -11.39 -12.08
CA PRO A 30 -23.13 -11.50 -11.06
C PRO A 30 -23.76 -11.09 -9.72
N PRO A 31 -23.49 -11.78 -8.61
CA PRO A 31 -23.85 -11.23 -7.30
C PRO A 31 -23.29 -9.81 -7.30
N ALA A 32 -24.10 -8.84 -6.87
CA ALA A 32 -23.76 -7.43 -6.83
C ALA A 32 -22.54 -7.20 -5.95
N GLY A 33 -21.36 -7.56 -6.48
CA GLY A 33 -20.06 -7.15 -6.04
C GLY A 33 -19.96 -5.72 -6.47
N GLY A 34 -20.60 -4.85 -5.69
CA GLY A 34 -20.22 -3.46 -5.68
C GLY A 34 -18.70 -3.40 -5.59
N PRO A 35 -18.06 -2.43 -6.27
CA PRO A 35 -16.61 -2.27 -6.15
C PRO A 35 -16.29 -2.32 -4.66
N ALA A 36 -15.34 -3.20 -4.27
CA ALA A 36 -14.78 -3.20 -2.92
C ALA A 36 -14.59 -1.73 -2.55
N PRO A 37 -15.09 -1.27 -1.38
CA PRO A 37 -15.19 0.16 -1.08
C PRO A 37 -13.83 0.76 -1.41
N SER A 38 -13.79 1.54 -2.50
CA SER A 38 -12.59 2.22 -2.91
C SER A 38 -12.32 3.16 -1.75
N LEU A 39 -11.44 2.73 -0.87
CA LEU A 39 -10.89 3.52 0.21
C LEU A 39 -10.25 4.70 -0.53
N ALA A 40 -11.02 5.77 -0.69
CA ALA A 40 -10.60 6.89 -1.50
C ALA A 40 -9.55 7.62 -0.67
N ILE A 41 -8.33 7.73 -1.20
CA ILE A 41 -7.31 8.55 -0.57
C ILE A 41 -7.84 9.98 -0.53
N PRO A 42 -7.88 10.62 0.66
CA PRO A 42 -8.37 11.97 0.77
C PRO A 42 -7.51 12.91 -0.09
N PRO A 43 -8.10 13.99 -0.67
CA PRO A 43 -7.32 14.97 -1.40
C PRO A 43 -6.28 15.59 -0.46
N ILE A 44 -5.00 15.39 -0.75
CA ILE A 44 -3.89 16.02 -0.01
C ILE A 44 -3.51 17.29 -0.77
N THR A 45 -3.90 18.44 -0.23
CA THR A 45 -3.57 19.75 -0.79
C THR A 45 -2.47 20.47 0.00
N GLU A 46 -2.17 20.00 1.21
CA GLU A 46 -1.20 20.59 2.12
C GLU A 46 -0.11 19.59 2.52
N PRO A 47 1.09 20.05 2.93
CA PRO A 47 2.12 19.17 3.44
C PRO A 47 1.65 18.43 4.69
N ILE A 48 1.85 17.12 4.75
CA ILE A 48 1.48 16.30 5.91
C ILE A 48 2.66 16.14 6.86
N ARG A 49 2.39 15.98 8.16
CA ARG A 49 3.42 15.65 9.16
C ARG A 49 3.74 14.17 9.11
N LEU A 50 5.03 13.82 9.01
CA LEU A 50 5.42 12.41 8.88
C LEU A 50 5.47 11.67 10.22
N LEU A 51 5.83 12.33 11.31
CA LEU A 51 5.93 11.70 12.63
C LEU A 51 4.63 10.97 13.06
N PRO A 52 3.46 11.62 13.11
CA PRO A 52 2.22 10.97 13.54
C PRO A 52 1.83 9.83 12.57
N LEU A 53 2.10 10.00 11.28
CA LEU A 53 1.85 8.97 10.28
C LEU A 53 2.75 7.74 10.48
N ARG A 54 4.04 7.94 10.77
CA ARG A 54 4.99 6.87 11.09
C ARG A 54 4.56 6.13 12.35
N GLU A 55 4.25 6.85 13.41
CA GLU A 55 3.80 6.27 14.69
C GLU A 55 2.55 5.42 14.50
N TRP A 56 1.56 5.93 13.76
CA TRP A 56 0.35 5.18 13.42
C TRP A 56 0.66 3.93 12.60
N THR A 57 1.50 4.06 11.57
CA THR A 57 1.90 2.95 10.69
C THR A 57 2.57 1.82 11.47
N VAL A 58 3.52 2.16 12.35
CA VAL A 58 4.24 1.20 13.19
C VAL A 58 3.32 0.54 14.21
N ARG A 59 2.41 1.31 14.81
CA ARG A 59 1.51 0.84 15.87
C ARG A 59 0.36 -0.03 15.36
N PHE A 60 -0.23 0.31 14.21
CA PHE A 60 -1.50 -0.28 13.76
C PHE A 60 -1.37 -1.16 12.51
N ILE A 61 -0.26 -1.11 11.78
CA ILE A 61 -0.03 -1.96 10.61
C ILE A 61 1.03 -3.02 10.92
N SER A 62 2.28 -2.60 11.09
CA SER A 62 3.42 -3.47 11.37
C SER A 62 4.64 -2.63 11.72
N PRO A 63 5.57 -3.12 12.57
CA PRO A 63 6.81 -2.42 12.87
C PRO A 63 7.66 -2.12 11.62
N TYR A 64 7.48 -2.87 10.53
CA TYR A 64 8.22 -2.68 9.27
C TYR A 64 7.40 -2.01 8.16
N ALA A 65 6.13 -1.66 8.44
CA ALA A 65 5.26 -1.10 7.41
C ALA A 65 5.76 0.24 6.89
N TRP A 66 6.31 1.06 7.79
CA TRP A 66 6.89 2.36 7.45
C TRP A 66 8.05 2.21 6.48
N ASP A 67 9.08 1.44 6.86
CA ASP A 67 10.29 1.28 6.05
C ASP A 67 9.96 0.72 4.66
N ARG A 68 9.05 -0.25 4.59
CA ARG A 68 8.63 -0.82 3.30
C ARG A 68 7.89 0.19 2.42
N ALA A 69 7.07 1.06 3.00
CA ALA A 69 6.42 2.14 2.27
C ALA A 69 7.46 3.16 1.78
N ILE A 70 8.42 3.55 2.63
CA ILE A 70 9.50 4.47 2.26
C ILE A 70 10.39 3.89 1.15
N ILE A 71 10.68 2.59 1.18
CA ILE A 71 11.42 1.90 0.10
C ILE A 71 10.74 2.10 -1.27
N ARG A 72 9.41 2.05 -1.32
CA ARG A 72 8.66 2.33 -2.57
C ARG A 72 8.74 3.80 -3.00
N LEU A 73 8.89 4.73 -2.07
CA LEU A 73 9.05 6.16 -2.37
C LEU A 73 10.48 6.56 -2.75
N LEU A 74 11.48 5.69 -2.58
CA LEU A 74 12.90 6.04 -2.85
C LEU A 74 13.13 6.74 -4.20
N PRO A 75 12.53 6.31 -5.33
CA PRO A 75 12.69 7.01 -6.60
C PRO A 75 12.18 8.46 -6.53
N LEU A 76 10.99 8.65 -5.94
CA LEU A 76 10.35 9.96 -5.84
C LEU A 76 11.07 10.90 -4.84
N LEU A 77 11.57 10.34 -3.72
CA LEU A 77 12.39 11.09 -2.77
C LEU A 77 13.68 11.61 -3.42
N ARG A 78 14.28 10.80 -4.32
CA ARG A 78 15.47 11.20 -5.07
C ARG A 78 15.18 12.32 -6.06
N GLU A 79 14.05 12.26 -6.76
CA GLU A 79 13.62 13.29 -7.72
C GLU A 79 13.42 14.64 -7.02
N GLU A 80 12.77 14.64 -5.86
CA GLU A 80 12.48 15.83 -5.05
C GLU A 80 13.68 16.26 -4.17
N ARG A 81 14.82 15.55 -4.26
CA ARG A 81 16.04 15.78 -3.47
C ARG A 81 15.80 15.79 -1.95
N ILE A 82 14.84 15.00 -1.47
CA ILE A 82 14.55 14.87 -0.05
C ILE A 82 15.48 13.83 0.56
N PRO A 83 16.20 14.16 1.64
CA PRO A 83 17.11 13.23 2.29
C PRO A 83 16.34 12.09 2.96
N LEU A 84 16.65 10.86 2.54
CA LEU A 84 16.06 9.63 3.09
C LEU A 84 16.10 9.55 4.64
N PRO A 85 17.19 9.94 5.34
CA PRO A 85 17.22 9.90 6.80
C PRO A 85 16.11 10.71 7.47
N GLU A 86 15.72 11.85 6.90
CA GLU A 86 14.64 12.69 7.45
C GLU A 86 13.27 12.02 7.33
N VAL A 87 13.08 11.21 6.29
CA VAL A 87 11.83 10.48 6.06
C VAL A 87 11.76 9.19 6.88
N LEU A 88 12.88 8.48 7.05
CA LEU A 88 12.94 7.27 7.88
C LEU A 88 12.76 7.58 9.36
N ASN A 89 13.39 8.65 9.83
CA ASN A 89 13.34 9.11 11.22
C ASN A 89 12.84 10.56 11.28
N PRO A 90 11.54 10.78 11.01
CA PRO A 90 10.95 12.12 11.00
C PRO A 90 10.90 12.71 12.41
N THR A 91 11.14 14.01 12.48
CA THR A 91 10.94 14.82 13.69
C THR A 91 9.54 15.45 13.67
N PRO A 92 9.07 16.08 14.76
CA PRO A 92 7.75 16.73 14.80
C PRO A 92 7.56 17.85 13.77
N THR A 93 8.67 18.37 13.22
CA THR A 93 8.69 19.42 12.19
C THR A 93 8.88 18.87 10.79
N THR A 94 9.19 17.57 10.62
CA THR A 94 9.35 16.96 9.30
C THR A 94 7.99 16.84 8.62
N THR A 95 7.85 17.55 7.50
CA THR A 95 6.68 17.51 6.63
C THR A 95 7.04 16.90 5.28
N LEU A 96 6.05 16.33 4.62
CA LEU A 96 6.18 15.75 3.28
C LEU A 96 5.29 16.52 2.30
N PRO A 97 5.82 16.91 1.12
CA PRO A 97 5.03 17.58 0.10
C PRO A 97 3.78 16.78 -0.31
N PRO A 98 2.68 17.46 -0.72
CA PRO A 98 1.41 16.80 -1.04
C PRO A 98 1.53 15.67 -2.07
N THR A 99 2.36 15.85 -3.10
CA THR A 99 2.60 14.83 -4.14
C THR A 99 3.20 13.55 -3.55
N LEU A 100 4.22 13.67 -2.71
CA LEU A 100 4.88 12.54 -2.08
C LEU A 100 4.01 11.91 -1.00
N ALA A 101 3.29 12.74 -0.25
CA ALA A 101 2.29 12.29 0.72
C ALA A 101 1.24 11.39 0.05
N LYS A 102 0.72 11.80 -1.10
CA LYS A 102 -0.25 10.99 -1.86
C LYS A 102 0.34 9.66 -2.28
N ASN A 103 1.57 9.66 -2.79
CA ASN A 103 2.28 8.42 -3.17
C ASN A 103 2.55 7.51 -1.97
N LEU A 104 2.82 8.07 -0.80
CA LEU A 104 2.97 7.32 0.44
C LEU A 104 1.66 6.68 0.89
N LEU A 105 0.56 7.41 0.83
CA LEU A 105 -0.76 6.85 1.15
C LEU A 105 -1.17 5.77 0.14
N LEU A 106 -0.88 5.96 -1.15
CA LEU A 106 -1.07 4.94 -2.18
C LEU A 106 -0.25 3.69 -1.87
N ALA A 107 1.04 3.84 -1.53
CA ALA A 107 1.88 2.69 -1.18
C ALA A 107 1.34 1.93 0.04
N LEU A 108 0.90 2.63 1.09
CA LEU A 108 0.30 2.01 2.28
C LEU A 108 -1.01 1.29 1.94
N GLN A 109 -1.85 1.90 1.11
CA GLN A 109 -3.11 1.30 0.66
C GLN A 109 -2.87 0.05 -0.19
N GLU A 110 -1.98 0.11 -1.18
CA GLU A 110 -1.68 -1.03 -2.05
C GLU A 110 -1.06 -2.20 -1.29
N MET A 111 -0.20 -1.91 -0.31
CA MET A 111 0.53 -2.94 0.43
C MET A 111 -0.28 -3.58 1.54
N TYR A 112 -1.13 -2.80 2.21
CA TYR A 112 -1.79 -3.22 3.45
C TYR A 112 -3.31 -3.03 3.44
N GLY A 113 -3.89 -2.52 2.35
CA GLY A 113 -5.33 -2.31 2.22
C GLY A 113 -5.90 -1.26 3.18
N THR A 114 -5.05 -0.38 3.73
CA THR A 114 -5.41 0.55 4.80
C THR A 114 -5.00 1.98 4.47
N ILE A 115 -5.80 2.93 4.94
CA ILE A 115 -5.52 4.37 4.82
C ILE A 115 -5.49 4.96 6.22
N PRO A 116 -4.47 5.77 6.56
CA PRO A 116 -4.41 6.47 7.82
C PRO A 116 -5.64 7.38 8.00
N PRO A 117 -6.20 7.49 9.21
CA PRO A 117 -7.29 8.40 9.48
C PRO A 117 -6.85 9.85 9.27
N VAL A 118 -7.77 10.71 8.82
CA VAL A 118 -7.50 12.13 8.52
C VAL A 118 -6.90 12.88 9.72
N ALA A 119 -7.27 12.52 10.95
CA ALA A 119 -6.67 13.07 12.17
C ALA A 119 -5.14 12.91 12.18
N VAL A 120 -4.64 11.72 11.82
CA VAL A 120 -3.20 11.43 11.75
C VAL A 120 -2.53 12.25 10.64
N LEU A 121 -3.19 12.42 9.50
CA LEU A 121 -2.68 13.23 8.38
C LEU A 121 -2.55 14.72 8.74
N ASN A 122 -3.50 15.23 9.53
CA ASN A 122 -3.50 16.59 10.05
C ASN A 122 -2.55 16.78 11.25
N GLY A 123 -1.87 15.72 11.68
CA GLY A 123 -0.97 15.73 12.82
C GLY A 123 -1.67 15.84 14.18
N VAL A 124 -2.98 15.59 14.21
CA VAL A 124 -3.70 15.33 15.46
C VAL A 124 -3.36 13.89 15.84
N GLN A 125 -2.50 13.72 16.85
CA GLN A 125 -2.32 12.40 17.45
C GLN A 125 -3.71 11.88 17.80
N SER A 126 -4.11 10.74 17.20
CA SER A 126 -5.37 10.08 17.57
C SER A 126 -5.41 10.03 19.09
N PRO A 127 -6.49 10.50 19.74
CA PRO A 127 -6.61 10.38 21.18
C PRO A 127 -6.44 8.89 21.49
N ALA A 128 -5.43 8.57 22.28
CA ALA A 128 -5.29 7.25 22.86
C ALA A 128 -6.64 6.95 23.51
N ASN A 129 -7.33 5.91 23.05
CA ASN A 129 -8.51 5.43 23.75
C ASN A 129 -8.04 5.02 25.16
N PRO A 130 -8.65 5.58 26.22
CA PRO A 130 -8.29 5.27 27.61
C PRO A 130 -8.48 3.79 27.95
#